data_AF-A0A0J6LAA7-F1
#
_entry.id   AF-A0A0J6LAA7-F1
#
_cell.length_a   1.000
_cell.length_b   1.000
_cell.length_c   1.000
_cell.angle_alpha   90.00
_cell.angle_beta   90.00
_cell.angle_gamma   90.00
#
_symmetry.space_group_name_H-M   'P 1'
#
loop_
_entity.id
_entity.type
_entity.pdbx_description
1 polymer ?
#
loop_
_entity_poly.entity_id
_entity_poly.type
_entity_poly.pdbx_seq_one_letter_code
_entity_poly.pdbx_strand_id
1 'polypeptide(L)'
;MTQAEWEKLHQEERKLIEQEKVMTKEIRQIKQVKDMYDDHFRNSKRVMDQLRHLFHKNDERTFYETTMSEFSRESKKIMDSVDEGERELKSYYRTIENKLSDVASEKRKASMAEKE
;
A
#
# COMPACT_ATOMS: atom_id res chain seq x y z
N MET A 1 28.25 27.39 -1.81
CA MET A 1 27.44 26.75 -2.87
C MET A 1 27.02 27.84 -3.85
N THR A 2 26.76 27.55 -5.12
CA THR A 2 26.25 28.58 -6.06
C THR A 2 24.74 28.79 -5.89
N GLN A 3 24.25 30.00 -6.21
CA GLN A 3 22.80 30.30 -6.23
C GLN A 3 22.00 29.31 -7.09
N ALA A 4 22.58 28.85 -8.19
CA ALA A 4 21.95 27.90 -9.12
C ALA A 4 21.84 26.49 -8.51
N GLU A 5 22.86 26.02 -7.78
CA GLU A 5 22.82 24.74 -7.06
C GLU A 5 21.80 24.78 -5.93
N TRP A 6 21.68 25.90 -5.22
CA TRP A 6 20.69 26.08 -4.15
C TRP A 6 19.25 26.02 -4.68
N GLU A 7 18.98 26.74 -5.77
CA GLU A 7 17.66 26.74 -6.40
C GLU A 7 17.30 25.34 -6.93
N LYS A 8 18.29 24.61 -7.47
CA LYS A 8 18.08 23.22 -7.90
C LYS A 8 17.67 22.31 -6.75
N LEU A 9 18.37 22.37 -5.61
CA LEU A 9 18.00 21.62 -4.41
C LEU A 9 16.62 21.99 -3.88
N HIS A 10 16.26 23.27 -3.95
CA HIS A 10 14.94 23.74 -3.55
C HIS A 10 13.82 23.22 -4.45
N GLN A 11 14.04 23.20 -5.77
CA GLN A 11 13.08 22.63 -6.71
C GLN A 11 12.95 21.12 -6.55
N GLU A 12 14.05 20.41 -6.30
CA GLU A 12 14.04 18.98 -6.03
C GLU A 12 13.27 18.65 -4.74
N GLU A 13 13.53 19.37 -3.65
CA GLU A 13 12.80 19.22 -2.38
C GLU A 13 11.29 19.40 -2.57
N ARG A 14 10.86 20.45 -3.28
CA ARG A 14 9.42 20.68 -3.53
C ARG A 14 8.78 19.53 -4.32
N LYS A 15 9.48 18.99 -5.31
CA LYS A 15 9.00 17.83 -6.09
C LYS A 15 8.87 16.60 -5.21
N LEU A 16 9.87 16.32 -4.37
CA LEU A 16 9.87 15.19 -3.46
C LEU A 16 8.75 15.29 -2.41
N ILE A 17 8.52 16.48 -1.84
CA ILE A 17 7.41 16.73 -0.90
C ILE A 17 6.05 16.46 -1.57
N GLU A 18 5.87 16.88 -2.83
CA GLU A 18 4.61 16.62 -3.52
C GLU A 18 4.41 15.12 -3.81
N GLN A 19 5.49 14.43 -4.20
CA GLN A 19 5.46 12.97 -4.35
C GLN A 19 5.15 12.26 -3.02
N GLU A 20 5.72 12.71 -1.91
CA GLU A 20 5.45 12.17 -0.57
C GLU A 20 3.96 12.28 -0.19
N LYS A 21 3.33 13.42 -0.46
CA LYS A 21 1.90 13.62 -0.21
C LYS A 21 1.04 12.67 -1.03
N VAL A 22 1.36 12.49 -2.31
CA VAL A 22 0.66 11.55 -3.20
C VAL A 22 0.78 10.14 -2.65
N MET A 23 1.99 9.69 -2.31
CA MET A 23 2.23 8.36 -1.74
C MET A 23 1.48 8.15 -0.42
N THR A 24 1.48 9.14 0.46
CA THR A 24 0.75 9.08 1.74
C THR A 24 -0.75 8.86 1.51
N LYS A 25 -1.32 9.55 0.52
CA LYS A 25 -2.72 9.39 0.13
C LYS A 25 -2.99 8.00 -0.44
N GLU A 26 -2.14 7.51 -1.34
CA GLU A 26 -2.30 6.19 -1.95
C GLU A 26 -2.18 5.06 -0.93
N ILE A 27 -1.21 5.12 -0.01
CA ILE A 27 -1.07 4.16 1.10
C ILE A 27 -2.36 4.12 1.95
N ARG A 28 -2.94 5.28 2.23
CA ARG A 28 -4.22 5.36 2.96
C ARG A 28 -5.36 4.72 2.17
N GLN A 29 -5.43 4.93 0.86
CA GLN A 29 -6.45 4.32 0.00
C GLN A 29 -6.31 2.81 -0.07
N ILE A 30 -5.08 2.28 -0.20
CA ILE A 30 -4.83 0.83 -0.14
C ILE A 30 -5.32 0.25 1.17
N LYS A 31 -5.03 0.90 2.31
CA LYS A 31 -5.53 0.43 3.60
C LYS A 31 -7.05 0.35 3.63
N GLN A 32 -7.75 1.38 3.12
CA GLN A 32 -9.21 1.37 3.04
C GLN A 32 -9.73 0.23 2.17
N VAL A 33 -9.11 -0.01 1.01
CA VAL A 33 -9.47 -1.12 0.12
C VAL A 33 -9.27 -2.47 0.81
N LYS A 34 -8.17 -2.65 1.53
CA LYS A 34 -7.90 -3.88 2.31
C LYS A 34 -8.98 -4.11 3.36
N ASP A 35 -9.29 -3.09 4.17
CA ASP A 35 -10.32 -3.19 5.21
C ASP A 35 -11.68 -3.58 4.60
N MET A 36 -12.03 -2.98 3.44
CA MET A 36 -13.26 -3.33 2.71
C MET A 36 -13.29 -4.78 2.20
N TYR A 37 -12.18 -5.26 1.62
CA TYR A 37 -12.09 -6.65 1.14
C TYR A 37 -12.12 -7.64 2.30
N ASP A 38 -11.41 -7.35 3.39
CA ASP A 38 -11.42 -8.17 4.61
C ASP A 38 -12.83 -8.34 5.16
N ASP A 39 -13.57 -7.23 5.28
CA ASP A 39 -14.97 -7.24 5.73
C ASP A 39 -15.87 -8.00 4.75
N HIS A 40 -15.70 -7.78 3.45
CA HIS A 40 -16.48 -8.46 2.42
C HIS A 40 -16.25 -9.98 2.47
N PHE A 41 -15.00 -10.43 2.52
CA PHE A 41 -14.68 -11.86 2.56
C PHE A 41 -15.16 -12.53 3.84
N ARG A 42 -15.05 -11.86 5.00
CA ARG A 42 -15.59 -12.37 6.27
C ARG A 42 -17.10 -12.54 6.21
N ASN A 43 -17.80 -11.53 5.69
CA ASN A 43 -19.26 -11.58 5.56
C ASN A 43 -19.72 -12.65 4.57
N SER A 44 -19.08 -12.73 3.41
CA SER A 44 -19.37 -13.77 2.40
C SER A 44 -19.13 -15.17 2.95
N LYS A 45 -18.01 -15.39 3.65
CA LYS A 45 -17.71 -16.67 4.31
C LYS A 45 -18.79 -17.02 5.35
N ARG A 46 -19.20 -16.06 6.19
CA ARG A 46 -20.25 -16.28 7.18
C ARG A 46 -21.57 -16.71 6.53
N VAL A 47 -21.97 -16.06 5.44
CA VAL A 47 -23.20 -16.45 4.70
C VAL A 47 -23.07 -17.87 4.17
N MET A 48 -21.93 -18.21 3.56
CA MET A 48 -21.70 -19.56 3.04
C MET A 48 -21.69 -20.61 4.16
N ASP A 49 -21.10 -20.32 5.32
CA ASP A 49 -21.10 -21.20 6.48
C ASP A 49 -22.53 -21.46 7.00
N GLN A 50 -23.41 -20.46 6.96
CA GLN A 50 -24.83 -20.62 7.31
C GLN A 50 -25.57 -21.53 6.33
N LEU A 51 -25.23 -21.45 5.04
CA LEU A 51 -25.84 -22.30 4.01
C LEU A 51 -25.29 -23.73 4.00
N ARG A 52 -24.15 -24.00 4.65
CA ARG A 52 -23.47 -25.30 4.63
C ARG A 52 -24.41 -26.47 4.92
N HIS A 53 -25.27 -26.34 5.93
CA HIS A 53 -26.17 -27.42 6.30
C HIS A 53 -27.19 -27.75 5.21
N LEU A 54 -27.57 -26.78 4.35
CA LEU A 54 -28.52 -26.99 3.27
C LEU A 54 -27.88 -27.82 2.16
N PHE A 55 -26.64 -27.50 1.79
CA PHE A 55 -25.87 -28.28 0.81
C PHE A 55 -25.63 -29.71 1.30
N HIS A 56 -25.28 -29.88 2.57
CA HIS A 56 -25.08 -31.21 3.14
C HIS A 56 -26.36 -32.06 3.21
N LYS A 57 -27.53 -31.43 3.36
CA LYS A 57 -28.82 -32.13 3.39
C LYS A 57 -29.33 -32.56 2.02
N ASN A 58 -28.82 -31.94 0.95
CA ASN A 58 -29.25 -32.19 -0.42
C ASN A 58 -28.22 -33.00 -1.23
N ASP A 59 -27.31 -33.72 -0.57
CA ASP A 59 -26.18 -34.45 -1.18
C ASP A 59 -25.20 -33.59 -2.02
N GLU A 60 -25.28 -32.27 -1.92
CA GLU A 60 -24.44 -31.29 -2.61
C GLU A 60 -23.19 -30.88 -1.81
N ARG A 61 -22.72 -31.76 -0.91
CA ARG A 61 -21.58 -31.48 -0.04
C ARG A 61 -20.30 -31.18 -0.83
N THR A 62 -19.99 -31.99 -1.83
CA THR A 62 -18.78 -31.83 -2.66
C THR A 62 -18.80 -30.51 -3.42
N PHE A 63 -19.97 -30.10 -3.92
CA PHE A 63 -20.15 -28.82 -4.60
C PHE A 63 -19.85 -27.66 -3.64
N TYR A 64 -20.39 -27.70 -2.43
CA TYR A 64 -20.11 -26.70 -1.40
C TYR A 64 -18.62 -26.61 -1.06
N GLU A 65 -17.98 -27.75 -0.76
CA GLU A 65 -16.57 -27.78 -0.37
C GLU A 65 -15.65 -27.26 -1.50
N THR A 66 -15.95 -27.63 -2.75
CA THR A 66 -15.23 -27.14 -3.94
C THR A 66 -15.40 -25.63 -4.11
N THR A 67 -16.64 -25.14 -4.05
CA THR A 67 -16.95 -23.71 -4.18
C THR A 67 -16.29 -22.89 -3.08
N MET A 68 -16.29 -23.37 -1.82
CA MET A 68 -15.64 -22.68 -0.71
C MET A 68 -14.11 -22.68 -0.82
N SER A 69 -13.54 -23.75 -1.34
CA SER A 69 -12.10 -23.84 -1.63
C SER A 69 -11.71 -22.81 -2.71
N GLU A 70 -12.46 -22.73 -3.80
CA GLU A 70 -12.26 -21.75 -4.86
C GLU A 70 -12.42 -20.32 -4.37
N PHE A 71 -13.51 -20.04 -3.65
CA PHE A 71 -13.74 -18.73 -3.03
C PHE A 71 -12.57 -18.31 -2.14
N SER A 72 -12.08 -19.22 -1.28
CA SER A 72 -10.95 -18.92 -0.39
C SER A 72 -9.66 -18.66 -1.17
N ARG A 73 -9.41 -19.43 -2.23
CA ARG A 73 -8.23 -19.28 -3.09
C ARG A 73 -8.24 -17.95 -3.83
N GLU A 74 -9.34 -17.60 -4.48
CA GLU A 74 -9.44 -16.36 -5.23
C GLU A 74 -9.42 -15.14 -4.31
N SER A 75 -10.09 -15.21 -3.15
CA SER A 75 -10.04 -14.14 -2.14
C SER A 75 -8.61 -13.89 -1.67
N LYS A 76 -7.86 -14.95 -1.38
CA LYS A 76 -6.44 -14.86 -0.99
C LYS A 76 -5.60 -14.23 -2.10
N LYS A 77 -5.78 -14.67 -3.35
CA LYS A 77 -5.04 -14.13 -4.50
C LYS A 77 -5.24 -12.64 -4.70
N ILE A 78 -6.47 -12.14 -4.49
CA ILE A 78 -6.78 -10.72 -4.52
C ILE A 78 -6.00 -9.99 -3.40
N MET A 79 -6.09 -10.49 -2.16
CA MET A 79 -5.37 -9.87 -1.03
C MET A 79 -3.86 -9.87 -1.22
N ASP A 80 -3.27 -10.98 -1.67
CA ASP A 80 -1.84 -11.08 -1.96
C ASP A 80 -1.40 -10.02 -3.00
N SER A 81 -2.25 -9.75 -3.99
CA SER A 81 -1.99 -8.73 -5.01
C SER A 81 -2.06 -7.30 -4.46
N VAL A 82 -3.01 -7.04 -3.55
CA VAL A 82 -3.12 -5.75 -2.85
C VAL A 82 -1.93 -5.54 -1.91
N ASP A 83 -1.49 -6.60 -1.21
CA ASP A 83 -0.32 -6.59 -0.33
C ASP A 83 0.99 -6.36 -1.08
N GLU A 84 1.12 -6.89 -2.30
CA GLU A 84 2.27 -6.58 -3.16
C GLU A 84 2.29 -5.08 -3.53
N GLY A 85 1.16 -4.54 -3.99
CA GLY A 85 1.05 -3.10 -4.29
C GLY A 85 1.35 -2.22 -3.07
N GLU A 86 0.90 -2.61 -1.87
CA GLU A 86 1.23 -1.90 -0.62
C GLU A 86 2.74 -1.91 -0.35
N ARG A 87 3.41 -3.06 -0.56
CA ARG A 87 4.85 -3.20 -0.35
C ARG A 87 5.65 -2.34 -1.32
N GLU A 88 5.26 -2.32 -2.59
CA GLU A 88 5.87 -1.46 -3.60
C GLU A 88 5.74 0.02 -3.22
N LEU A 89 4.53 0.49 -2.90
CA LEU A 89 4.32 1.89 -2.50
C LEU A 89 5.12 2.27 -1.26
N LYS A 90 5.19 1.40 -0.24
CA LYS A 90 6.02 1.64 0.95
C LYS A 90 7.51 1.70 0.62
N SER A 91 7.98 0.91 -0.34
CA SER A 91 9.37 0.96 -0.83
C SER A 91 9.67 2.29 -1.52
N TYR A 92 8.77 2.75 -2.39
CA TYR A 92 8.86 4.05 -3.04
C TYR A 92 8.83 5.20 -2.03
N TYR A 93 7.94 5.13 -1.04
CA TYR A 93 7.84 6.12 0.04
C TYR A 93 9.17 6.27 0.79
N ARG A 94 9.79 5.15 1.22
CA ARG A 94 11.11 5.16 1.88
C ARG A 94 12.20 5.75 0.99
N THR A 95 12.12 5.51 -0.31
CA THR A 95 13.06 6.10 -1.28
C THR A 95 12.93 7.63 -1.33
N ILE A 96 11.70 8.15 -1.27
CA ILE A 96 11.45 9.59 -1.22
C ILE A 96 11.94 10.19 0.10
N GLU A 97 11.68 9.53 1.24
CA GLU A 97 12.17 9.97 2.55
C GLU A 97 13.70 10.07 2.59
N ASN A 98 14.40 9.07 2.05
CA ASN A 98 15.86 9.08 1.97
C ASN A 98 16.36 10.25 1.11
N LYS A 99 15.75 10.49 -0.06
CA LYS A 99 16.12 11.63 -0.92
C LYS A 99 15.87 12.98 -0.25
N LEU A 100 14.77 13.13 0.48
CA LEU A 100 14.49 14.35 1.26
C LEU A 100 15.55 14.55 2.34
N SER A 101 15.96 13.48 3.02
CA SER A 101 17.04 13.53 4.01
C SER A 101 18.38 13.93 3.38
N ASP A 102 18.69 13.43 2.20
CA ASP A 102 19.91 13.77 1.46
C ASP A 102 19.92 15.26 1.07
N VAL A 103 18.83 15.76 0.49
CA VAL A 103 18.68 17.19 0.16
C VAL A 103 18.83 18.07 1.41
N ALA A 104 18.22 17.69 2.53
CA ALA A 104 18.35 18.41 3.78
C ALA A 104 19.81 18.40 4.31
N SER A 105 20.52 17.27 4.16
CA SER A 105 21.93 17.14 4.54
C SER A 105 22.82 18.05 3.68
N GLU A 106 22.61 18.08 2.36
CA GLU A 106 23.35 18.93 1.44
C GLU A 106 23.13 20.42 1.73
N LYS A 107 21.88 20.84 1.96
CA LYS A 107 21.56 22.22 2.35
C LYS A 107 22.27 22.61 3.65
N ARG A 108 22.28 21.73 4.67
CA ARG A 108 22.99 21.99 5.94
C ARG A 108 24.49 22.13 5.75
N LYS A 109 25.12 21.25 4.96
CA LYS A 109 26.56 21.33 4.66
C LYS A 109 26.90 22.66 3.99
N ALA A 110 26.09 23.07 3.02
CA ALA A 110 26.26 24.34 2.32
C ALA A 110 26.18 25.54 3.27
N SER A 111 25.17 25.57 4.15
CA SER A 111 25.00 26.65 5.13
C SER A 111 26.11 26.70 6.18
N MET A 112 26.82 25.60 6.45
CA MET A 112 27.99 25.61 7.34
C MET A 112 29.23 26.10 6.62
N ALA A 113 29.44 25.69 5.36
CA ALA A 113 30.58 26.13 4.55
C ALA A 113 30.54 27.63 4.19
N GLU A 114 29.37 28.29 4.25
CA GLU A 114 29.25 29.75 4.07
C GLU A 114 29.50 30.55 5.36
N LYS A 115 29.62 29.88 6.51
CA LYS A 115 29.90 30.52 7.82
C LYS A 115 31.38 30.45 8.23
N GLU A 116 32.20 29.68 7.51
CA GLU A 116 33.67 29.67 7.60
C GLU A 116 34.29 30.62 6.58
#